data_AF-A0A969NAJ3-F1
#
_entry.id   AF-A0A969NAJ3-F1
#
_cell.length_a   1.000
_cell.length_b   1.000
_cell.length_c   1.000
_cell.angle_alpha   90.00
_cell.angle_beta   90.00
_cell.angle_gamma   90.00
#
_symmetry.space_group_name_H-M   'P 1'
#
loop_
_entity.id
_entity.type
_entity.pdbx_description
1 polymer ?
#
loop_
_entity_poly.entity_id
_entity_poly.type
_entity_poly.pdbx_seq_one_letter_code
_entity_poly.pdbx_strand_id
1 'polypeptide(L)' 'MYKDSKVEKAADLLLNTSFQISDISEKVGFNSFAYFTKSFKEYYGVTPSQYKNNFYKK' A
#
# COMPACT_ATOMS: atom_id res chain seq x y z
N MET A 1 -17.54 -9.81 -3.16
CA MET A 1 -17.18 -8.81 -2.14
C MET A 1 -15.80 -9.13 -1.52
N TYR A 2 -14.69 -9.15 -2.29
CA TYR A 2 -13.38 -9.59 -1.76
C TYR A 2 -12.14 -8.85 -2.31
N LYS A 3 -12.26 -7.73 -3.02
CA LYS A 3 -11.09 -7.10 -3.69
C LYS A 3 -10.44 -5.97 -2.89
N ASP A 4 -11.08 -5.51 -1.82
CA ASP A 4 -10.71 -4.26 -1.14
C ASP A 4 -9.78 -4.49 0.07
N SER A 5 -9.87 -5.65 0.73
CA SER A 5 -9.16 -5.89 2.00
C SER A 5 -7.63 -5.91 1.88
N LYS A 6 -7.05 -6.19 0.70
CA LYS A 6 -5.58 -6.22 0.54
C LYS A 6 -4.99 -4.81 0.52
N VAL A 7 -5.69 -3.89 -0.12
CA VAL A 7 -5.23 -2.51 -0.29
C VAL A 7 -5.37 -1.75 1.04
N GLU A 8 -6.49 -1.98 1.74
CA GLU A 8 -6.72 -1.44 3.09
C GLU A 8 -5.64 -1.90 4.09
N LYS A 9 -5.34 -3.21 4.10
CA LYS A 9 -4.29 -3.77 4.96
C LYS A 9 -2.90 -3.22 4.62
N ALA A 10 -2.65 -2.95 3.35
CA ALA A 10 -1.40 -2.34 2.91
C ALA A 10 -1.29 -0.88 3.38
N ALA A 11 -2.40 -0.12 3.33
CA ALA A 11 -2.43 1.26 3.84
C ALA A 11 -2.16 1.31 5.33
N ASP A 12 -2.77 0.40 6.10
CA ASP A 12 -2.50 0.25 7.53
C ASP A 12 -1.01 -0.04 7.80
N LEU A 13 -0.42 -0.99 7.06
CA LEU A 13 1.00 -1.31 7.17
C LEU A 13 1.92 -0.14 6.75
N LEU A 14 1.51 0.67 5.78
CA LEU A 14 2.29 1.85 5.35
C LEU A 14 2.32 2.94 6.42
N LEU A 15 1.31 3.02 7.30
CA LEU A 15 1.19 4.02 8.36
C LEU A 15 1.74 3.51 9.69
N ASN A 16 1.43 2.27 10.04
CA ASN A 16 1.81 1.67 11.31
C ASN A 16 3.22 1.07 11.29
N THR A 17 3.84 0.94 10.12
CA THR A 17 5.16 0.31 9.99
C THR A 17 6.09 1.06 9.07
N SER A 18 7.38 1.06 9.43
CA SER A 18 8.46 1.62 8.61
C SER A 18 8.91 0.69 7.48
N PHE A 19 8.21 -0.43 7.22
CA PHE A 19 8.58 -1.40 6.19
C PHE A 19 8.64 -0.79 4.80
N GLN A 20 9.51 -1.34 3.95
CA GLN A 20 9.55 -0.91 2.56
C GLN A 20 8.27 -1.33 1.85
N ILE A 21 7.91 -0.56 0.83
CA ILE A 21 6.68 -0.78 0.09
C ILE A 21 6.70 -2.15 -0.61
N SER A 22 7.89 -2.62 -1.00
CA SER A 22 8.14 -3.98 -1.51
C SER A 22 7.73 -5.04 -0.51
N ASP A 23 8.22 -4.98 0.74
CA ASP A 23 7.85 -5.91 1.81
C ASP A 23 6.35 -5.90 2.09
N ILE A 24 5.74 -4.70 2.10
CA ILE A 24 4.31 -4.56 2.34
C ILE A 24 3.53 -5.26 1.23
N SER A 25 3.93 -5.09 -0.03
CA SER A 25 3.28 -5.75 -1.17
C SER A 25 3.33 -7.28 -1.07
N GLU A 26 4.44 -7.84 -0.61
CA GLU A 26 4.57 -9.28 -0.35
C GLU A 26 3.69 -9.72 0.82
N LYS A 27 3.69 -8.97 1.94
CA LYS A 27 2.88 -9.28 3.13
C LYS A 27 1.38 -9.27 2.89
N VAL A 28 0.90 -8.38 2.02
CA VAL A 28 -0.53 -8.31 1.66
C VAL A 28 -0.91 -9.25 0.50
N GLY A 29 0.06 -10.02 -0.01
CA GLY A 29 -0.17 -11.07 -1.01
C GLY A 29 -0.38 -10.51 -2.42
N PHE A 30 0.40 -9.49 -2.78
CA PHE A 30 0.57 -9.06 -4.17
C PHE A 30 1.79 -9.73 -4.78
N ASN A 31 1.59 -10.37 -5.94
CA ASN A 31 2.69 -10.99 -6.69
C ASN A 31 3.59 -9.98 -7.40
N SER A 32 3.18 -8.71 -7.49
CA SER A 32 3.96 -7.71 -8.19
C SER A 32 3.69 -6.31 -7.65
N PHE A 33 4.78 -5.58 -7.45
CA PHE A 33 4.77 -4.20 -7.02
C PHE A 33 3.98 -3.28 -7.97
N ALA A 34 4.07 -3.52 -9.28
CA ALA A 34 3.34 -2.75 -10.28
C ALA A 34 1.81 -2.92 -10.14
N TYR A 35 1.35 -4.16 -9.93
CA TYR A 35 -0.06 -4.47 -9.67
C TYR A 35 -0.53 -3.86 -8.35
N PHE A 36 0.28 -4.00 -7.30
CA PHE A 36 0.02 -3.38 -6.01
C PHE A 36 -0.14 -1.87 -6.14
N THR A 37 0.84 -1.19 -6.74
CA THR A 37 0.85 0.26 -6.91
C THR A 37 -0.34 0.74 -7.73
N LYS A 38 -0.68 0.02 -8.81
CA LYS A 38 -1.85 0.36 -9.64
C LYS A 38 -3.15 0.22 -8.85
N SER A 39 -3.39 -0.93 -8.21
CA SER A 39 -4.59 -1.14 -7.40
C SER A 39 -4.67 -0.17 -6.22
N PHE A 40 -3.55 0.12 -5.56
CA PHE A 40 -3.48 1.07 -4.46
C PHE A 40 -3.82 2.48 -4.92
N LYS A 41 -3.29 2.89 -6.07
CA LYS A 41 -3.62 4.19 -6.68
C LYS A 41 -5.07 4.27 -7.15
N GLU A 42 -5.63 3.20 -7.70
CA GLU A 42 -7.04 3.17 -8.11
C GLU A 42 -7.99 3.27 -6.89
N TYR A 43 -7.59 2.70 -5.76
CA TYR A 43 -8.40 2.69 -4.54
C TYR A 43 -8.25 3.99 -3.70
N TYR A 44 -7.02 4.45 -3.46
CA TYR A 44 -6.71 5.61 -2.63
C TYR A 44 -6.44 6.90 -3.42
N GLY A 45 -6.36 6.84 -4.74
CA GLY A 45 -6.01 7.98 -5.61
C GLY A 45 -4.52 8.35 -5.63
N VAL A 46 -3.72 7.82 -4.72
CA VAL A 46 -2.29 8.14 -4.55
C VAL A 46 -1.43 6.87 -4.59
N THR A 47 -0.14 7.01 -4.90
CA THR A 47 0.77 5.85 -4.85
C THR A 47 1.10 5.50 -3.40
N PRO A 48 1.37 4.22 -3.07
CA PRO A 48 1.72 3.80 -1.72
C PRO A 48 2.98 4.52 -1.18
N SER A 49 3.90 4.89 -2.06
CA SER A 49 5.07 5.71 -1.71
C SER A 49 4.71 7.13 -1.30
N GLN A 50 3.77 7.76 -2.02
CA GLN A 50 3.27 9.08 -1.66
C GLN A 50 2.45 8.99 -0.37
N TYR A 51 1.62 7.97 -0.22
CA TYR A 51 0.84 7.73 0.98
C TYR A 51 1.76 7.61 2.20
N LYS A 52 2.81 6.78 2.15
CA LYS A 52 3.81 6.71 3.21
C LYS A 52 4.47 8.07 3.47
N ASN A 53 5.06 8.68 2.43
CA ASN A 53 5.82 9.92 2.59
C ASN A 53 5.00 11.10 3.11
N ASN A 54 3.71 11.18 2.76
CA ASN A 54 2.83 12.27 3.20
C ASN A 54 2.56 12.23 4.72
N PHE A 55 2.56 11.04 5.33
CA PHE A 55 2.37 10.90 6.78
C PHE A 55 3.65 11.07 7.60
N TYR A 56 4.83 10.82 7.02
CA TYR A 56 6.12 11.05 7.71
C TYR A 56 6.51 12.54 7.85
N LYS A 57 5.76 13.47 7.25
CA LYS A 57 6.04 14.92 7.27
C LYS A 57 5.21 15.72 8.29
N LYS A 58 4.59 15.07 9.28
CA LYS A 58 3.86 15.74 10.36
C LYS A 58 4.56 15.55 11.69
#